data_AF-A0A2C9LZG9-F1
#
_entry.id   AF-A0A2C9LZG9-F1
#
_cell.length_a   1.000
_cell.length_b   1.000
_cell.length_c   1.000
_cell.angle_alpha   90.00
_cell.angle_beta   90.00
_cell.angle_gamma   90.00
#
_symmetry.space_group_name_H-M   'P 1'
#
loop_
_entity.id
_entity.type
_entity.pdbx_description
1 polymer ?
#
loop_
_entity_poly.entity_id
_entity_poly.type
_entity_poly.pdbx_seq_one_letter_code
_entity_poly.pdbx_strand_id
1 'polypeptide(L)'
;MDKKNKTTSLETVFDSTEGAVQKIRILKKGIYLVYSQVAVHGQGTHQQGYRHECSHETIVTRKSGTVDVLLRSWLTQFNLGDKVDSVYFSRGVHPVDSKLQMGVFTLDDGDEVSVQSQEKCYHFNYSVTTDNSYFGVVSISILK
;
A
#
# COMPACT_ATOMS: atom_id res chain seq x y z
N MET A 1 -29.58 13.32 27.08
CA MET A 1 -28.15 13.61 26.81
C MET A 1 -27.76 12.85 25.57
N ASP A 2 -27.77 13.55 24.43
CA ASP A 2 -27.56 12.97 23.10
C ASP A 2 -26.12 12.49 22.92
N LYS A 3 -25.95 11.17 22.84
CA LYS A 3 -24.73 10.56 22.28
C LYS A 3 -24.75 10.81 20.78
N LYS A 4 -24.10 11.88 20.33
CA LYS A 4 -23.82 12.12 18.91
C LYS A 4 -23.21 10.87 18.30
N ASN A 5 -23.99 10.21 17.44
CA ASN A 5 -23.52 9.16 16.54
C ASN A 5 -22.26 9.64 15.84
N LYS A 6 -21.13 8.99 16.13
CA LYS A 6 -19.87 9.20 15.42
C LYS A 6 -20.11 8.68 14.01
N THR A 7 -20.61 9.53 13.11
CA THR A 7 -20.85 9.15 11.72
C THR A 7 -19.48 8.90 11.11
N THR A 8 -19.11 7.63 10.96
CA THR A 8 -17.85 7.22 10.37
C THR A 8 -17.78 7.78 8.95
N SER A 9 -16.72 8.52 8.63
CA SER A 9 -16.51 9.08 7.29
C SER A 9 -15.86 8.08 6.32
N LEU A 10 -15.57 6.87 6.80
CA LEU A 10 -14.76 5.86 6.14
C LEU A 10 -15.38 4.48 6.38
N GLU A 11 -15.23 3.60 5.40
CA GLU A 11 -15.53 2.16 5.48
C GLU A 11 -14.29 1.39 5.01
N THR A 12 -13.77 0.49 5.86
CA THR A 12 -12.62 -0.36 5.51
C THR A 12 -13.14 -1.70 4.98
N VAL A 13 -12.67 -2.08 3.80
CA VAL A 13 -12.97 -3.36 3.15
C VAL A 13 -11.76 -4.26 3.27
N PHE A 14 -11.93 -5.45 3.84
CA PHE A 14 -10.87 -6.43 4.05
C PHE A 14 -10.91 -7.54 3.01
N ASP A 15 -9.75 -8.05 2.63
CA ASP A 15 -9.63 -9.32 1.92
C ASP A 15 -9.92 -10.46 2.90
N SER A 16 -10.92 -11.29 2.59
CA SER A 16 -11.35 -12.39 3.44
C SER A 16 -10.34 -13.54 3.54
N THR A 17 -9.36 -13.59 2.64
CA THR A 17 -8.35 -14.66 2.55
C THR A 17 -7.11 -14.31 3.36
N GLU A 18 -6.68 -13.05 3.28
CA GLU A 18 -5.42 -12.59 3.89
C GLU A 18 -5.65 -11.77 5.18
N GLY A 19 -6.89 -11.36 5.46
CA GLY A 19 -7.20 -10.47 6.58
C GLY A 19 -6.63 -9.06 6.43
N ALA A 20 -6.05 -8.75 5.26
CA ALA A 20 -5.46 -7.47 4.93
C ALA A 20 -6.52 -6.46 4.47
N VAL A 21 -6.21 -5.17 4.60
CA VAL A 21 -7.08 -4.10 4.06
C VAL A 21 -6.95 -4.10 2.53
N GLN A 22 -8.05 -4.39 1.84
CA GLN A 22 -8.12 -4.36 0.38
C GLN A 22 -8.30 -2.94 -0.15
N LYS A 23 -9.24 -2.20 0.45
CA LYS A 23 -9.55 -0.80 0.09
C LYS A 23 -10.27 -0.07 1.21
N ILE A 24 -10.27 1.26 1.15
CA ILE A 24 -11.02 2.13 2.06
C ILE A 24 -11.96 3.01 1.23
N ARG A 25 -13.26 2.92 1.49
CA ARG A 25 -14.27 3.75 0.86
C ARG A 25 -14.52 5.03 1.66
N ILE A 26 -14.59 6.15 0.96
CA ILE A 26 -14.90 7.46 1.51
C ILE A 26 -16.42 7.65 1.55
N LEU A 27 -16.97 7.83 2.75
CA LEU A 27 -18.42 7.99 2.95
C LEU A 27 -18.87 9.45 2.95
N LYS A 28 -17.93 10.39 3.09
CA LYS A 28 -18.18 11.84 3.11
C LYS A 28 -17.06 12.58 2.41
N LYS A 29 -17.40 13.58 1.60
CA LYS A 29 -16.41 14.48 1.01
C LYS A 29 -15.55 15.15 2.10
N GLY A 30 -14.24 15.23 1.88
CA GLY A 30 -13.32 15.72 2.90
C GLY A 30 -11.88 15.83 2.44
N ILE A 31 -11.05 16.30 3.36
CA ILE A 31 -9.58 16.28 3.26
C ILE A 31 -9.08 15.11 4.09
N TYR A 32 -8.28 14.26 3.48
CA TYR A 32 -7.83 13.00 4.05
C TYR A 32 -6.32 12.86 3.97
N LEU A 33 -5.71 12.38 5.05
CA LEU A 33 -4.37 11.81 5.01
C LEU A 33 -4.47 10.39 4.47
N VAL A 34 -3.77 10.11 3.37
CA VAL A 34 -3.64 8.78 2.78
C VAL A 34 -2.19 8.33 2.99
N TYR A 35 -2.00 7.12 3.51
CA TYR A 35 -0.67 6.56 3.73
C TYR A 35 -0.63 5.06 3.48
N SER A 36 0.50 4.58 2.98
CA SER A 36 0.76 3.17 2.75
C SER A 36 2.24 2.86 2.91
N GLN A 37 2.54 1.70 3.48
CA GLN A 37 3.87 1.11 3.45
C GLN A 37 3.76 -0.26 2.81
N VAL A 38 4.65 -0.51 1.86
CA VAL A 38 4.83 -1.83 1.28
C VAL A 38 6.25 -2.29 1.61
N ALA A 39 6.35 -3.48 2.18
CA ALA A 39 7.61 -4.18 2.40
C ALA A 39 7.67 -5.44 1.55
N VAL A 40 8.82 -5.66 0.92
CA VAL A 40 9.07 -6.81 0.06
C VAL A 40 10.37 -7.50 0.41
N HIS A 41 10.42 -8.78 0.07
CA HIS A 41 11.61 -9.61 0.09
C HIS A 41 11.92 -10.07 -1.33
N GLY A 42 13.19 -10.32 -1.62
CA GLY A 42 13.56 -10.93 -2.89
C GLY A 42 13.07 -12.37 -2.98
N GLN A 43 12.63 -12.77 -4.16
CA GLN A 43 12.42 -14.17 -4.48
C GLN A 43 13.75 -14.74 -4.99
N GLY A 44 14.29 -15.77 -4.34
CA GLY A 44 15.58 -16.38 -4.69
C GLY A 44 15.64 -17.05 -6.08
N THR A 45 14.57 -16.98 -6.87
CA THR A 45 14.50 -17.48 -8.25
C THR A 45 14.70 -16.34 -9.24
N HIS A 46 15.96 -16.12 -9.62
CA HIS A 46 16.32 -15.19 -10.70
C HIS A 46 15.98 -15.80 -12.05
N GLN A 47 14.87 -15.40 -12.66
CA GLN A 47 14.72 -15.61 -14.09
C GLN A 47 15.32 -14.40 -14.83
N GLN A 48 16.24 -14.66 -15.76
CA GLN A 48 16.80 -13.64 -16.63
C GLN A 48 15.66 -12.93 -17.39
N GLY A 49 15.61 -11.60 -17.29
CA GLY A 49 14.62 -10.76 -17.98
C GLY A 49 13.57 -10.11 -17.07
N TYR A 50 13.55 -10.40 -15.77
CA TYR A 50 12.74 -9.61 -14.84
C TYR A 50 13.30 -8.21 -14.64
N ARG A 51 12.40 -7.21 -14.64
CA ARG A 51 12.75 -5.84 -14.24
C ARG A 51 13.16 -5.84 -12.77
N HIS A 52 14.20 -5.11 -12.42
CA HIS A 52 14.69 -4.98 -11.04
C HIS A 52 13.85 -4.02 -10.18
N GLU A 53 12.85 -3.37 -10.77
CA GLU A 53 12.07 -2.30 -10.16
C GLU A 53 10.60 -2.65 -10.24
N CYS A 54 9.88 -2.47 -9.13
CA CYS A 54 8.43 -2.47 -9.13
C CYS A 54 7.87 -1.14 -8.67
N SER A 55 6.87 -0.67 -9.41
CA SER A 55 6.06 0.46 -8.97
C SER A 55 4.93 -0.02 -8.07
N HIS A 56 4.81 0.70 -6.96
CA HIS A 56 3.70 0.58 -6.03
C HIS A 56 2.90 1.86 -6.11
N GLU A 57 1.59 1.73 -6.15
CA GLU A 57 0.68 2.83 -6.35
C GLU A 57 -0.39 2.82 -5.28
N THR A 58 -0.59 3.99 -4.67
CA THR A 58 -1.84 4.27 -3.99
C THR A 58 -2.76 4.94 -4.99
N ILE A 59 -3.87 4.30 -5.32
CA ILE A 59 -4.84 4.76 -6.31
C ILE A 59 -6.15 5.16 -5.65
N VAL A 60 -6.92 5.98 -6.35
CA VAL A 60 -8.32 6.23 -6.04
C VAL A 60 -9.18 5.84 -7.24
N THR A 61 -10.16 4.98 -7.00
CA THR A 61 -11.26 4.71 -7.93
C THR A 61 -12.41 5.65 -7.58
N ARG A 62 -12.70 6.58 -8.49
CA ARG A 62 -13.80 7.52 -8.36
C ARG A 62 -15.13 6.79 -8.50
N LYS A 63 -16.20 7.43 -8.00
CA LYS A 63 -17.59 6.96 -8.18
C LYS A 63 -17.97 6.76 -9.66
N SER A 64 -17.36 7.49 -10.59
CA SER A 64 -17.52 7.33 -12.04
C SER A 64 -16.86 6.06 -12.61
N GLY A 65 -16.04 5.36 -11.81
CA GLY A 65 -15.18 4.27 -12.26
C GLY A 65 -13.81 4.74 -12.79
N THR A 66 -13.55 6.05 -12.84
CA THR A 66 -12.23 6.59 -13.21
C THR A 66 -11.20 6.22 -12.15
N VAL A 67 -10.01 5.77 -12.56
CA VAL A 67 -8.91 5.45 -11.65
C VAL A 67 -7.82 6.49 -11.78
N ASP A 68 -7.50 7.17 -10.68
CA ASP A 68 -6.40 8.12 -10.59
C ASP A 68 -5.28 7.58 -9.68
N VAL A 69 -4.03 7.85 -10.04
CA VAL A 69 -2.87 7.56 -9.18
C VAL A 69 -2.64 8.74 -8.24
N LEU A 70 -2.77 8.52 -6.93
CA LEU A 70 -2.50 9.54 -5.91
C LEU A 70 -1.02 9.62 -5.58
N LEU A 71 -0.40 8.46 -5.35
CA LEU A 71 0.99 8.31 -4.97
C LEU A 71 1.60 7.15 -5.75
N ARG A 72 2.84 7.32 -6.21
CA ARG A 72 3.61 6.28 -6.87
C ARG A 72 5.03 6.28 -6.31
N SER A 73 5.55 5.09 -6.07
CA SER A 73 6.95 4.91 -5.71
C SER A 73 7.52 3.68 -6.39
N TRP A 74 8.78 3.78 -6.78
CA TRP A 74 9.56 2.66 -7.27
C TRP A 74 10.35 2.07 -6.11
N LEU A 75 10.33 0.75 -6.04
CA LEU A 75 11.17 -0.01 -5.13
C LEU A 75 12.08 -0.90 -5.96
N THR A 76 13.37 -0.78 -5.71
CA THR A 76 14.41 -1.59 -6.34
C THR A 76 15.04 -2.45 -5.25
N GLN A 77 15.31 -3.72 -5.56
CA GLN A 77 16.09 -4.55 -4.65
C GLN A 77 17.47 -4.78 -5.24
N PHE A 78 18.49 -4.41 -4.45
CA PHE A 78 19.85 -4.74 -4.80
C PHE A 78 19.99 -6.26 -4.94
N ASN A 79 20.57 -6.68 -6.06
CA ASN A 79 20.75 -8.10 -6.40
C ASN A 79 19.44 -8.93 -6.30
N LEU A 80 18.28 -8.32 -6.61
CA LEU A 80 16.95 -8.98 -6.60
C LEU A 80 16.60 -9.68 -5.26
N GLY A 81 17.15 -9.16 -4.16
CA GLY A 81 16.97 -9.68 -2.81
C GLY A 81 17.58 -11.06 -2.56
N ASP A 82 18.69 -11.35 -3.26
CA ASP A 82 19.64 -12.39 -2.89
C ASP A 82 20.10 -12.31 -1.44
N LYS A 83 20.58 -13.44 -0.93
CA LYS A 83 21.16 -13.52 0.41
C LYS A 83 22.33 -12.55 0.53
N VAL A 84 22.33 -11.78 1.60
CA VAL A 84 23.47 -10.96 1.98
C VAL A 84 24.41 -11.82 2.81
N ASP A 85 25.47 -12.33 2.17
CA ASP A 85 26.57 -12.98 2.87
C ASP A 85 27.55 -11.92 3.37
N SER A 86 27.49 -11.63 4.67
CA SER A 86 28.32 -10.63 5.33
C SER A 86 28.84 -11.16 6.66
N VAL A 87 30.03 -10.70 7.07
CA VAL A 87 30.62 -11.04 8.38
C VAL A 87 29.77 -10.54 9.56
N TYR A 88 28.85 -9.60 9.30
CA TYR A 88 27.98 -8.95 10.30
C TYR A 88 26.57 -9.53 10.37
N PHE A 89 26.15 -10.31 9.37
CA PHE A 89 24.81 -10.91 9.33
C PHE A 89 24.95 -12.44 9.36
N SER A 90 24.13 -13.10 10.17
CA SER A 90 24.03 -14.56 10.16
C SER A 90 23.85 -15.06 8.71
N ARG A 91 24.58 -16.11 8.31
CA ARG A 91 24.49 -16.66 6.95
C ARG A 91 23.03 -16.88 6.55
N GLY A 92 22.61 -16.33 5.40
CA GLY A 92 21.27 -16.54 4.84
C GLY A 92 20.21 -15.48 5.15
N VAL A 93 20.58 -14.27 5.57
CA VAL A 93 19.65 -13.14 5.67
C VAL A 93 19.32 -12.61 4.27
N HIS A 94 18.04 -12.50 3.96
CA HIS A 94 17.54 -11.82 2.76
C HIS A 94 17.22 -10.35 3.10
N PRO A 95 17.57 -9.39 2.25
CA PRO A 95 17.26 -7.99 2.50
C PRO A 95 15.75 -7.76 2.44
N VAL A 96 15.30 -6.84 3.29
CA VAL A 96 13.92 -6.33 3.30
C VAL A 96 14.00 -4.89 2.84
N ASP A 97 13.30 -4.60 1.75
CA ASP A 97 13.16 -3.25 1.26
C ASP A 97 11.72 -2.79 1.48
N SER A 98 11.57 -1.55 1.92
CA SER A 98 10.25 -0.97 2.16
C SER A 98 10.15 0.44 1.62
N LYS A 99 8.93 0.85 1.30
CA LYS A 99 8.63 2.21 0.87
C LYS A 99 7.37 2.71 1.53
N LEU A 100 7.48 3.86 2.19
CA LEU A 100 6.36 4.63 2.69
C LEU A 100 5.91 5.63 1.63
N GLN A 101 4.61 5.69 1.40
CA GLN A 101 3.92 6.73 0.64
C GLN A 101 2.97 7.45 1.59
N MET A 102 2.93 8.78 1.53
CA MET A 102 2.00 9.57 2.32
C MET A 102 1.66 10.88 1.61
N GLY A 103 0.39 11.27 1.66
CA GLY A 103 -0.06 12.54 1.09
C GLY A 103 -1.43 12.95 1.63
N VAL A 104 -1.74 14.24 1.48
CA VAL A 104 -3.05 14.81 1.85
C VAL A 104 -3.84 15.10 0.59
N PHE A 105 -5.06 14.58 0.51
CA PHE A 105 -5.90 14.67 -0.68
C PHE A 105 -7.32 15.06 -0.33
N THR A 106 -7.96 15.82 -1.23
CA THR A 106 -9.41 15.99 -1.21
C THR A 106 -10.03 14.78 -1.89
N LEU A 107 -10.91 14.07 -1.18
CA LEU A 107 -11.63 12.91 -1.69
C LEU A 107 -13.13 13.16 -1.58
N ASP A 108 -13.87 12.68 -2.58
CA ASP A 108 -15.31 12.83 -2.70
C ASP A 108 -16.06 11.64 -2.09
N ASP A 109 -17.38 11.78 -1.88
CA ASP A 109 -18.19 10.65 -1.45
C ASP A 109 -18.22 9.54 -2.51
N GLY A 110 -18.03 8.30 -2.06
CA GLY A 110 -17.98 7.13 -2.93
C GLY A 110 -16.62 6.86 -3.57
N ASP A 111 -15.60 7.70 -3.34
CA ASP A 111 -14.23 7.38 -3.72
C ASP A 111 -13.73 6.14 -2.95
N GLU A 112 -13.01 5.26 -3.64
CA GLU A 112 -12.38 4.07 -3.05
C GLU A 112 -10.86 4.16 -3.21
N VAL A 113 -10.14 4.15 -2.09
CA VAL A 113 -8.67 4.20 -2.09
C VAL A 113 -8.12 2.80 -1.85
N SER A 114 -7.13 2.39 -2.64
CA SER A 114 -6.44 1.11 -2.49
C SER A 114 -4.96 1.22 -2.84
N VAL A 115 -4.20 0.18 -2.48
CA VAL A 115 -2.79 0.05 -2.84
C VAL A 115 -2.64 -1.14 -3.79
N GLN A 116 -1.90 -0.94 -4.88
CA GLN A 116 -1.61 -1.97 -5.87
C GLN A 116 -0.16 -1.90 -6.31
N SER A 117 0.40 -3.02 -6.75
CA SER A 117 1.62 -3.04 -7.56
C SER A 117 1.25 -3.00 -9.04
N GLN A 118 1.94 -2.21 -9.86
CA GLN A 118 1.79 -2.38 -11.31
C GLN A 118 2.64 -3.53 -11.81
N GLU A 119 2.11 -4.20 -12.84
CA GLU A 119 2.79 -5.24 -13.59
C GLU A 119 3.34 -6.40 -12.74
N LYS A 120 3.93 -7.34 -13.47
CA LYS A 120 4.36 -8.66 -13.05
C LYS A 120 5.59 -8.59 -12.14
N CYS A 121 5.39 -8.15 -10.89
CA CYS A 121 6.39 -8.11 -9.82
C CYS A 121 6.76 -9.48 -9.25
N TYR A 122 6.99 -10.44 -10.15
CA TYR A 122 7.15 -11.85 -9.78
C TYR A 122 8.39 -12.13 -8.93
N HIS A 123 9.39 -11.26 -8.97
CA HIS A 123 10.61 -11.40 -8.19
C HIS A 123 10.50 -10.82 -6.76
N PHE A 124 9.36 -10.22 -6.40
CA PHE A 124 9.10 -9.70 -5.06
C PHE A 124 8.10 -10.59 -4.32
N ASN A 125 8.49 -11.02 -3.13
CA ASN A 125 7.61 -11.61 -2.14
C ASN A 125 7.10 -10.49 -1.23
N TYR A 126 5.82 -10.16 -1.34
CA TYR A 126 5.18 -9.12 -0.53
C TYR A 126 4.95 -9.63 0.89
N SER A 127 5.41 -8.87 1.87
CA SER A 127 5.14 -9.17 3.29
C SER A 127 3.79 -8.60 3.68
N VAL A 128 2.74 -9.43 3.69
CA VAL A 128 1.37 -9.01 4.01
C VAL A 128 1.09 -8.89 5.52
N THR A 129 2.11 -9.14 6.36
CA THR A 129 1.98 -8.92 7.81
C THR A 129 1.83 -7.43 8.11
N THR A 130 0.88 -7.06 8.96
CA THR A 130 0.57 -5.65 9.29
C THR A 130 1.73 -4.89 9.92
N ASP A 131 2.71 -5.60 10.48
CA ASP A 131 3.93 -5.01 11.06
C ASP A 131 4.88 -4.45 9.98
N ASN A 132 4.80 -4.98 8.75
CA ASN A 132 5.73 -4.65 7.66
C ASN A 132 5.05 -3.92 6.50
N SER A 133 3.81 -4.29 6.18
CA SER A 133 3.01 -3.61 5.15
C SER A 133 1.66 -3.20 5.72
N TYR A 134 1.28 -1.95 5.49
CA TYR A 134 0.05 -1.38 6.02
C TYR A 134 -0.49 -0.30 5.07
N PHE A 135 -1.79 -0.05 5.16
CA PHE A 135 -2.48 0.98 4.40
C PHE A 135 -3.58 1.60 5.26
N GLY A 136 -3.72 2.91 5.18
CA GLY A 136 -4.74 3.62 5.94
C GLY A 136 -5.13 4.96 5.34
N VAL A 137 -6.30 5.42 5.76
CA VAL A 137 -6.84 6.74 5.45
C VAL A 137 -7.39 7.35 6.74
N VAL A 138 -7.04 8.60 7.01
CA VAL A 138 -7.52 9.34 8.18
C VAL A 138 -8.18 10.63 7.72
N SER A 139 -9.39 10.91 8.22
CA SER A 139 -10.05 12.18 7.97
C SER A 139 -9.35 13.31 8.73
N ILE A 140 -8.91 14.34 8.01
CA ILE A 140 -8.40 15.58 8.60
C ILE A 140 -9.56 16.57 8.79
N SER A 141 -10.40 16.71 7.77
CA SER A 141 -11.56 17.60 7.80
C SER A 141 -12.67 17.08 6.89
N ILE A 142 -13.93 17.22 7.31
CA ILE A 142 -15.10 16.93 6.48
C ILE A 142 -15.59 18.23 5.87
N LEU A 143 -15.74 18.24 4.54
CA LEU A 143 -16.26 19.37 3.81
C LEU A 143 -17.79 19.30 3.79
N LYS A 144 -18.44 20.46 3.87
CA LYS A 144 -19.89 20.58 3.85
C LYS A 144 -20.42 20.65 2.43
#